data_AF-A0AAU5K4L8-F1
#
_entry.id   AF-A0AAU5K4L8-F1
#
_cell.length_a   1.000
_cell.length_b   1.000
_cell.length_c   1.000
_cell.angle_alpha   90.00
_cell.angle_beta   90.00
_cell.angle_gamma   90.00
#
_symmetry.space_group_name_H-M   'P 1'
#
loop_
_entity.id
_entity.type
_entity.pdbx_description
1 polymer ?
#
loop_
_entity_poly.entity_id
_entity_poly.type
_entity_poly.pdbx_seq_one_letter_code
_entity_poly.pdbx_strand_id
1 'polypeptide(L)' 'MATGVEKGMDHDNAAAPVAGTYPDETRLALLTHAEARETIEYLQLLERLAPDRRGQAAGQLAANLARRLPAP' A
#
# COMPACT_ATOMS: atom_id res chain seq x y z
N MET A 1 -51.98 -3.92 5.37
CA MET A 1 -52.12 -4.68 4.11
C MET A 1 -51.00 -4.25 3.20
N ALA A 2 -50.31 -5.22 2.61
CA ALA A 2 -49.00 -5.17 1.97
C ALA A 2 -48.89 -4.26 0.73
N THR A 3 -47.67 -3.79 0.47
CA THR A 3 -46.84 -3.99 -0.75
C THR A 3 -45.58 -3.12 -0.57
N GLY A 4 -44.34 -3.60 -0.53
CA GLY A 4 -43.76 -4.74 -1.22
C GLY A 4 -43.40 -4.35 -2.66
N VAL A 5 -42.30 -3.62 -2.85
CA VAL A 5 -41.58 -3.57 -4.14
C VAL A 5 -40.09 -3.58 -3.83
N GLU A 6 -39.50 -4.75 -4.05
CA GLU A 6 -38.06 -4.94 -4.21
C GLU A 6 -37.55 -3.99 -5.29
N LYS A 7 -36.53 -3.21 -4.96
CA LYS A 7 -35.66 -2.62 -5.97
C LYS A 7 -34.26 -3.18 -5.79
N GLY A 8 -34.10 -4.43 -6.25
CA GLY A 8 -32.81 -4.87 -6.76
C GLY A 8 -32.47 -3.96 -7.93
N MET A 9 -31.43 -3.15 -7.76
CA MET A 9 -30.94 -2.26 -8.81
C MET A 9 -29.44 -2.04 -8.56
N ASP A 10 -28.70 -2.89 -9.27
CA ASP A 10 -27.38 -2.64 -9.84
C ASP A 10 -26.20 -2.58 -8.87
N HIS A 11 -25.62 -3.75 -8.61
CA HIS A 11 -24.20 -3.86 -8.21
C HIS A 11 -23.23 -3.61 -9.36
N ASP A 12 -23.71 -3.09 -10.49
CA ASP A 12 -22.88 -2.73 -11.64
C ASP A 12 -22.51 -1.24 -11.59
N ASN A 13 -22.02 -0.77 -10.44
CA ASN A 13 -21.25 0.46 -10.42
C ASN A 13 -19.82 0.12 -10.83
N ALA A 14 -19.66 -0.35 -12.07
CA ALA A 14 -18.40 -0.27 -12.78
C ALA A 14 -18.16 1.22 -13.04
N ALA A 15 -17.72 1.93 -11.99
CA ALA A 15 -17.31 3.31 -12.08
C ALA A 15 -16.37 3.41 -13.27
N ALA A 16 -16.77 4.20 -14.28
CA ALA A 16 -15.95 4.40 -15.46
C ALA A 16 -14.54 4.79 -15.00
N PRO A 17 -13.48 4.27 -15.64
CA PRO A 17 -12.11 4.56 -15.23
C PRO A 17 -11.94 6.07 -15.17
N VAL A 18 -11.61 6.59 -13.98
CA VAL A 18 -11.35 8.01 -13.80
C VAL A 18 -10.09 8.32 -14.59
N ALA A 19 -10.26 9.03 -15.71
CA ALA A 19 -9.15 9.57 -16.48
C ALA A 19 -8.50 10.70 -15.67
N GLY A 20 -7.62 10.34 -14.75
CA GLY A 20 -6.79 11.29 -14.03
C GLY A 20 -5.79 11.91 -14.99
N THR A 21 -5.84 13.23 -15.16
CA THR A 21 -4.75 13.97 -15.80
C THR A 21 -3.62 14.07 -14.79
N TYR A 22 -2.73 13.07 -14.78
CA TYR A 22 -1.52 13.14 -13.98
C TYR A 22 -0.53 14.07 -14.67
N PRO A 23 0.08 15.03 -13.95
CA PRO A 23 1.13 15.85 -14.52
C PRO A 23 2.25 14.95 -15.03
N ASP A 24 2.73 15.20 -16.26
CA ASP A 24 3.84 14.46 -16.85
C ASP A 24 5.19 15.03 -16.38
N GLU A 25 5.27 15.29 -15.08
CA GLU A 25 6.50 15.72 -14.44
C GLU A 25 7.52 14.58 -14.40
N THR A 26 8.80 14.94 -14.32
CA THR A 26 9.88 13.96 -14.22
C THR A 26 9.64 13.05 -13.02
N ARG A 27 9.25 11.81 -13.29
CA ARG A 27 9.04 10.81 -12.24
C ARG A 27 10.36 10.52 -11.55
N LEU A 28 10.36 10.51 -10.21
CA LEU A 28 11.49 10.01 -9.45
C LEU A 28 11.73 8.54 -9.82
N ALA A 29 13.01 8.14 -9.81
CA ALA A 29 13.36 6.75 -10.01
C ALA A 29 12.69 5.89 -8.93
N LEU A 30 12.04 4.81 -9.35
CA LEU A 30 11.51 3.82 -8.42
C LEU A 30 12.68 3.06 -7.79
N LEU A 31 12.53 2.70 -6.51
CA LEU A 31 13.46 1.79 -5.86
C LEU A 31 13.53 0.48 -6.62
N THR A 32 14.74 0.03 -6.88
CA THR A 32 15.01 -1.33 -7.34
C THR A 32 14.62 -2.35 -6.27
N HIS A 33 14.44 -3.61 -6.68
CA HIS A 33 14.20 -4.69 -5.73
C HIS A 33 15.32 -4.84 -4.70
N ALA A 34 16.57 -4.56 -5.09
CA ALA A 34 17.72 -4.61 -4.19
C ALA A 34 17.63 -3.50 -3.13
N GLU A 35 17.41 -2.25 -3.55
CA GLU A 35 17.27 -1.12 -2.64
C GLU A 35 16.05 -1.27 -1.70
N ALA A 36 14.96 -1.86 -2.19
CA ALA A 36 13.78 -2.15 -1.37
C ALA A 36 14.08 -3.20 -0.29
N ARG A 37 14.90 -4.21 -0.59
CA ARG A 37 15.36 -5.21 0.40
C ARG A 37 16.29 -4.59 1.42
N GLU A 38 17.25 -3.78 0.98
CA GLU A 38 18.16 -3.05 1.87
C GLU A 38 17.40 -2.11 2.82
N THR A 39 16.36 -1.44 2.32
CA THR A 39 15.48 -0.60 3.14
C THR A 39 14.80 -1.38 4.27
N ILE A 40 14.37 -2.63 4.00
CA ILE A 40 13.79 -3.50 5.02
C ILE A 40 14.81 -3.81 6.12
N GLU A 41 16.07 -4.08 5.76
CA GLU A 41 17.14 -4.35 6.72
C GLU A 41 17.41 -3.14 7.62
N TYR A 42 17.47 -1.94 7.05
CA TYR A 42 17.61 -0.71 7.82
C TYR A 42 16.43 -0.46 8.77
N LEU A 43 15.20 -0.72 8.33
CA LEU A 43 14.02 -0.57 9.18
C LEU A 43 14.01 -1.56 10.34
N GLN A 44 14.45 -2.80 10.12
CA GLN A 44 14.63 -3.79 11.18
C GLN A 44 15.75 -3.39 12.15
N LEU A 45 16.83 -2.78 11.65
CA LEU A 45 17.89 -2.23 12.50
C LEU A 45 17.33 -1.10 13.37
N LEU A 46 16.54 -0.19 12.80
CA LEU A 46 15.90 0.90 13.54
C LEU A 46 14.94 0.39 14.62
N GLU A 47 14.17 -0.67 14.34
CA GLU A 47 13.32 -1.33 15.34
C GLU A 47 14.13 -1.80 16.56
N ARG A 48 15.32 -2.37 16.34
CA ARG A 48 16.19 -2.86 17.42
C ARG A 48 16.85 -1.73 18.20
N LEU A 49 17.19 -0.63 17.53
CA LEU A 49 17.90 0.50 18.13
C LEU A 49 16.98 1.50 18.84
N ALA A 50 15.70 1.56 18.46
CA ALA A 50 14.72 2.48 19.03
C ALA A 50 13.69 1.72 19.89
N PRO A 51 13.75 1.78 21.22
CA PRO A 51 12.78 1.08 22.09
C PRO A 51 11.42 1.80 22.17
N ASP A 52 11.26 2.94 21.50
CA ASP A 52 10.05 3.74 21.52
C ASP A 52 9.07 3.33 20.41
N ARG A 53 7.96 4.07 20.28
CA ARG A 53 6.96 3.82 19.25
C ARG A 53 7.50 3.93 17.82
N ARG A 54 8.63 4.62 17.61
CA ARG A 54 9.22 4.78 16.28
C ARG A 54 9.91 3.49 15.84
N GLY A 55 10.56 2.77 16.75
CA GLY A 55 11.09 1.44 16.47
C GLY A 55 9.99 0.46 16.07
N GLN A 56 8.90 0.42 16.83
CA GLN A 56 7.74 -0.42 16.50
C GLN A 56 7.14 -0.06 15.13
N ALA A 57 7.03 1.23 14.81
CA ALA A 57 6.56 1.69 13.51
C ALA A 57 7.51 1.28 12.37
N ALA A 58 8.82 1.32 12.60
CA ALA A 58 9.82 0.85 11.64
C ALA A 58 9.68 -0.65 11.37
N GLY A 59 9.53 -1.47 12.42
CA GLY A 59 9.29 -2.92 12.28
C GLY A 59 8.00 -3.22 11.52
N GLN A 60 6.91 -2.51 11.83
CA GLN A 60 5.64 -2.67 11.12
C GLN A 60 5.75 -2.29 9.64
N LEU A 61 6.49 -1.22 9.33
CA LEU A 61 6.76 -0.80 7.95
C LEU A 61 7.60 -1.85 7.21
N ALA A 62 8.65 -2.38 7.85
CA ALA A 62 9.48 -3.45 7.30
C ALA A 62 8.64 -4.68 6.94
N ALA A 63 7.78 -5.13 7.85
CA ALA A 63 6.89 -6.27 7.62
C ALA A 63 5.89 -6.03 6.47
N ASN A 64 5.37 -4.80 6.36
CA ASN A 64 4.47 -4.43 5.27
C ASN A 64 5.18 -4.44 3.91
N LEU A 65 6.42 -3.94 3.85
CA LEU A 65 7.22 -3.95 2.62
C LEU A 65 7.62 -5.38 2.24
N ALA A 66 8.07 -6.19 3.19
CA ALA A 66 8.48 -7.57 2.95
C ALA A 66 7.36 -8.41 2.29
N ARG A 67 6.11 -8.22 2.70
CA ARG A 67 4.94 -8.91 2.11
C ARG A 67 4.63 -8.51 0.66
N ARG A 68 5.11 -7.34 0.22
CA ARG A 68 4.86 -6.81 -1.12
C ARG A 68 5.99 -7.10 -2.10
N LEU A 69 7.16 -7.48 -1.59
CA LEU A 69 8.28 -7.85 -2.44
C LEU A 69 8.14 -9.29 -2.94
N PRO A 70 8.47 -9.54 -4.21
CA PRO A 70 8.57 -10.90 -4.71
C PRO A 70 9.62 -11.68 -3.90
N ALA A 71 9.36 -12.98 -3.74
CA ALA A 71 10.30 -13.90 -3.12
C ALA A 71 11.69 -13.77 -3.80
N PRO A 72 12.78 -13.90 -3.03
CA PRO A 72 14.13 -13.87 -3.58
C PRO A 72 14.35 -14.89 -4.69
#